data_AF-A0A2K1DWD5-F1
#
_entry.id   AF-A0A2K1DWD5-F1
#
_cell.length_a   1.000
_cell.length_b   1.000
_cell.length_c   1.000
_cell.angle_alpha   90.00
_cell.angle_beta   90.00
_cell.angle_gamma   90.00
#
_symmetry.space_group_name_H-M   'P 1'
#
loop_
_entity.id
_entity.type
_entity.pdbx_description
1 polymer ?
#
loop_
_entity_poly.entity_id
_entity_poly.type
_entity_poly.pdbx_seq_one_letter_code
_entity_poly.pdbx_strand_id
1 'polypeptide(L)'
;MKNLFYIIAFVFSMVFWACTDGQERMHQSPQEILQENKLLDSFSEKVIRFIPETYAEKTTDTIFDNGYIVKVKMYTDMDNHITVKLDDETVNYRDYNLDIEVIKDDESILYLTINKSHQIHEQLRAGVDLDEYYLRDFWIAKDNKYHKNIPGIYFEYYSPTSKDSIIQEILPYQEYDVKYMTSVITN
;
A
#
# COMPACT_ATOMS: atom_id res chain seq x y z
N MET A 1 60.30 47.26 39.60
CA MET A 1 58.99 47.45 38.92
C MET A 1 58.97 46.99 37.45
N LYS A 2 60.07 47.09 36.68
CA LYS A 2 60.13 46.58 35.29
C LYS A 2 59.81 45.08 35.16
N ASN A 3 60.35 44.23 36.05
CA ASN A 3 60.15 42.78 35.96
C ASN A 3 58.70 42.33 36.23
N LEU A 4 57.97 43.08 37.06
CA LEU A 4 56.55 42.81 37.33
C LEU A 4 55.67 43.18 36.13
N PHE A 5 56.04 44.23 35.39
CA PHE A 5 55.34 44.65 34.18
C PHE A 5 55.43 43.61 33.06
N TYR A 6 56.60 42.97 32.89
CA TYR A 6 56.78 41.89 31.91
C TYR A 6 55.95 40.64 32.23
N ILE A 7 55.83 40.29 33.52
CA ILE A 7 55.01 39.15 33.95
C ILE A 7 53.52 39.42 33.69
N ILE A 8 53.04 40.63 34.01
CA ILE A 8 51.63 41.01 33.77
C ILE A 8 51.32 41.02 32.26
N ALA A 9 52.23 41.54 31.44
CA ALA A 9 52.07 41.54 29.98
C ALA A 9 52.00 40.12 29.40
N PHE A 10 52.82 39.20 29.92
CA PHE A 10 52.82 37.80 29.49
C PHE A 10 51.53 37.08 29.86
N VAL A 11 51.03 37.27 31.08
CA VAL A 11 49.74 36.70 31.52
C VAL A 11 48.59 37.24 30.66
N PHE A 12 48.57 38.54 30.35
CA PHE A 12 47.57 39.11 29.47
C PHE A 12 47.62 38.50 28.06
N SER A 13 48.80 38.26 27.49
CA SER A 13 48.91 37.61 26.18
C SER A 13 48.37 36.19 26.17
N MET A 14 48.54 35.41 27.24
CA MET A 14 47.98 34.06 27.36
C MET A 14 46.45 34.06 27.45
N VAL A 15 45.87 35.02 28.18
CA VAL A 15 44.41 35.16 28.28
C VAL A 15 43.80 35.53 26.92
N PHE A 16 44.46 36.38 26.14
CA PHE A 16 43.99 36.74 24.80
C PHE A 16 43.98 35.55 23.82
N TRP A 17 44.90 34.61 23.95
CA TRP A 17 44.96 33.43 23.07
C TRP A 17 43.98 32.32 23.49
N ALA A 18 43.65 32.21 24.78
CA ALA A 18 42.68 31.22 25.26
C ALA A 18 41.21 31.60 24.97
N CYS A 19 40.92 32.88 24.70
CA CYS A 19 39.56 33.37 24.47
C CYS A 19 39.08 33.30 23.01
N THR A 20 39.91 32.86 22.05
CA THR A 20 39.55 32.87 20.62
C THR A 20 38.95 31.56 20.09
N ASP A 21 39.16 30.42 20.76
CA ASP A 21 38.68 29.10 20.27
C ASP A 21 37.15 28.95 20.25
N GLY A 22 36.42 29.77 21.01
CA GLY A 22 34.96 29.72 21.09
C GLY A 22 34.23 30.60 20.09
N GLN A 23 34.93 31.50 19.41
CA GLN A 23 34.29 32.56 18.61
C GLN A 23 33.84 32.03 17.23
N GLU A 24 34.54 31.06 16.64
CA GLU A 24 34.15 30.44 15.37
C GLU A 24 32.85 29.63 15.48
N ARG A 25 32.62 28.94 16.61
CA ARG A 25 31.41 28.14 16.83
C ARG A 25 30.13 28.96 17.03
N MET A 26 30.24 30.25 17.33
CA MET A 26 29.09 31.13 17.56
C MET A 26 28.46 31.62 16.25
N HIS A 27 29.21 31.56 15.14
CA HIS A 27 28.77 32.03 13.82
C HIS A 27 28.32 30.90 12.89
N GLN A 28 28.51 29.65 13.29
CA GLN A 28 28.05 28.50 12.52
C GLN A 28 26.54 28.32 12.71
N SER A 29 25.83 28.20 11.60
CA SER A 29 24.44 27.77 11.61
C SER A 29 24.32 26.34 12.14
N PRO A 30 23.17 25.96 12.74
CA PRO A 30 22.94 24.58 13.16
C PRO A 30 23.16 23.55 12.04
N GLN A 31 22.93 23.93 10.78
CA GLN A 31 23.12 23.08 9.59
C GLN A 31 24.61 22.83 9.31
N GLU A 32 25.44 23.86 9.40
CA GLU A 32 26.90 23.73 9.23
C GLU A 32 27.51 22.87 10.35
N ILE A 33 27.05 23.03 11.59
CA ILE A 33 27.47 22.19 12.72
C ILE A 33 27.11 20.72 12.45
N LEU A 34 25.90 20.44 11.98
CA LEU A 34 25.47 19.07 11.65
C LEU A 34 26.25 18.48 10.48
N GLN A 35 26.67 19.31 9.51
CA GLN A 35 27.43 18.89 8.33
C GLN A 35 28.89 18.59 8.70
N GLU A 36 29.53 19.46 9.48
CA GLU A 36 30.90 19.27 9.98
C GLU A 36 31.00 18.02 10.86
N ASN A 37 29.99 17.74 11.67
CA ASN A 37 29.96 16.56 12.53
C ASN A 37 29.50 15.29 11.82
N LYS A 38 29.22 15.33 10.49
CA LYS A 38 28.69 14.20 9.70
C LYS A 38 27.41 13.59 10.30
N LEU A 39 26.70 14.37 11.11
CA LEU A 39 25.45 13.95 11.74
C LEU A 39 24.27 14.17 10.79
N LEU A 40 24.41 15.08 9.83
CA LEU A 40 23.41 15.35 8.79
C LEU A 40 23.02 14.06 8.05
N ASP A 41 23.96 13.15 7.76
CA ASP A 41 23.67 11.86 7.12
C ASP A 41 22.91 10.89 8.03
N SER A 42 23.07 11.00 9.37
CA SER A 42 22.32 10.21 10.33
C SER A 42 20.88 10.70 10.54
N PHE A 43 20.63 11.99 10.26
CA PHE A 43 19.31 12.63 10.32
C PHE A 43 18.62 12.71 8.95
N SER A 44 19.39 12.54 7.86
CA SER A 44 18.86 12.37 6.52
C SER A 44 18.19 11.02 6.46
N GLU A 45 16.90 11.02 6.74
CA GLU A 45 15.94 9.93 6.63
C GLU A 45 16.42 8.85 5.67
N LYS A 46 16.86 7.73 6.23
CA LYS A 46 16.97 6.49 5.48
C LYS A 46 15.56 6.26 4.97
N VAL A 47 15.33 6.47 3.67
CA VAL A 47 14.04 6.19 3.02
C VAL A 47 13.84 4.68 3.09
N ILE A 48 13.32 4.21 4.22
CA ILE A 48 12.95 2.80 4.42
C ILE A 48 11.72 2.61 3.53
N ARG A 49 11.93 2.02 2.36
CA ARG A 49 10.84 1.59 1.49
C ARG A 49 10.10 0.46 2.22
N PHE A 50 9.08 0.80 3.00
CA PHE A 50 8.25 -0.16 3.71
C PHE A 50 7.20 -0.73 2.74
N ILE A 51 7.64 -1.52 1.77
CA ILE A 51 6.73 -2.35 0.97
C ILE A 51 6.62 -3.68 1.72
N PRO A 52 5.42 -4.17 2.07
CA PRO A 52 5.28 -5.44 2.78
C PRO A 52 5.94 -6.59 2.02
N GLU A 53 7.00 -7.19 2.58
CA GLU A 53 7.77 -8.27 1.93
C GLU A 53 7.12 -9.65 2.09
N THR A 54 6.17 -9.77 3.03
CA THR A 54 5.58 -11.07 3.39
C THR A 54 4.36 -11.35 2.53
N TYR A 55 4.32 -12.57 1.99
CA TYR A 55 3.15 -13.11 1.29
C TYR A 55 1.99 -13.33 2.27
N ALA A 56 0.78 -12.95 1.87
CA ALA A 56 -0.45 -13.24 2.57
C ALA A 56 -1.45 -13.93 1.64
N GLU A 57 -2.25 -14.84 2.21
CA GLU A 57 -3.29 -15.56 1.49
C GLU A 57 -4.50 -15.79 2.41
N LYS A 58 -5.70 -15.72 1.81
CA LYS A 58 -6.98 -16.06 2.43
C LYS A 58 -7.73 -16.98 1.48
N THR A 59 -8.07 -18.17 1.95
CA THR A 59 -8.94 -19.11 1.22
C THR A 59 -10.31 -19.18 1.89
N THR A 60 -11.36 -19.21 1.09
CA THR A 60 -12.75 -19.38 1.53
C THR A 60 -13.41 -20.45 0.70
N ASP A 61 -14.08 -21.38 1.37
CA ASP A 61 -14.90 -22.44 0.77
C ASP A 61 -16.32 -22.31 1.33
N THR A 62 -17.29 -22.07 0.45
CA THR A 62 -18.69 -21.86 0.82
C THR A 62 -19.58 -22.84 0.07
N ILE A 63 -20.30 -23.67 0.81
CA ILE A 63 -21.25 -24.65 0.29
C ILE A 63 -22.68 -24.12 0.51
N PHE A 64 -23.45 -24.03 -0.55
CA PHE A 64 -24.84 -23.60 -0.53
C PHE A 64 -25.80 -24.80 -0.61
N ASP A 65 -26.96 -24.65 0.02
CA ASP A 65 -28.05 -25.65 0.07
C ASP A 65 -28.66 -26.01 -1.29
N ASN A 66 -28.49 -25.14 -2.28
CA ASN A 66 -28.91 -25.31 -3.67
C ASN A 66 -27.86 -26.05 -4.53
N GLY A 67 -26.80 -26.61 -3.93
CA GLY A 67 -25.80 -27.45 -4.60
C GLY A 67 -24.63 -26.70 -5.24
N TYR A 68 -24.49 -25.39 -5.00
CA TYR A 68 -23.29 -24.65 -5.37
C TYR A 68 -22.20 -24.80 -4.30
N ILE A 69 -20.96 -24.95 -4.75
CA ILE A 69 -19.76 -24.84 -3.92
C ILE A 69 -18.89 -23.76 -4.56
N VAL A 70 -18.53 -22.73 -3.79
CA VAL A 70 -17.71 -21.61 -4.26
C VAL A 70 -16.42 -21.59 -3.45
N LYS A 71 -15.30 -21.75 -4.15
CA LYS A 71 -13.96 -21.68 -3.58
C LYS A 71 -13.26 -20.45 -4.11
N VAL A 72 -12.74 -19.63 -3.21
CA VAL A 72 -12.01 -18.42 -3.55
C VAL A 72 -10.72 -18.38 -2.77
N LYS A 73 -9.61 -18.15 -3.46
CA LYS A 73 -8.29 -17.91 -2.85
C LYS A 73 -7.82 -16.52 -3.25
N MET A 74 -7.72 -15.64 -2.26
CA MET A 74 -7.12 -14.32 -2.41
C MET A 74 -5.67 -14.37 -1.94
N TYR A 75 -4.75 -13.90 -2.77
CA TYR A 75 -3.32 -13.97 -2.46
C TYR A 75 -2.56 -12.73 -2.92
N THR A 76 -1.49 -12.42 -2.22
CA THR A 76 -0.67 -11.24 -2.47
C THR A 76 -0.05 -11.26 -3.86
N ASP A 77 -0.15 -10.12 -4.57
CA ASP A 77 0.66 -9.82 -5.73
C ASP A 77 1.99 -9.19 -5.30
N MET A 78 3.07 -9.96 -5.41
CA MET A 78 4.40 -9.56 -4.93
C MET A 78 5.03 -8.44 -5.77
N ASP A 79 4.55 -8.19 -6.98
CA ASP A 79 5.11 -7.22 -7.91
C ASP A 79 4.34 -5.88 -7.87
N ASN A 80 3.05 -5.91 -7.55
CA ASN A 80 2.18 -4.75 -7.58
C ASN A 80 1.86 -4.17 -6.19
N HIS A 81 1.89 -2.84 -6.10
CA HIS A 81 1.50 -2.08 -4.90
C HIS A 81 1.15 -0.64 -5.27
N ILE A 82 0.44 0.04 -4.39
CA ILE A 82 0.11 1.45 -4.50
C ILE A 82 0.82 2.21 -3.41
N THR A 83 1.57 3.25 -3.79
CA THR A 83 2.22 4.16 -2.85
C THR A 83 1.40 5.43 -2.72
N VAL A 84 0.98 5.79 -1.51
CA VAL A 84 0.29 7.05 -1.22
C VAL A 84 1.04 7.83 -0.15
N LYS A 85 1.09 9.16 -0.32
CA LYS A 85 1.52 10.08 0.73
C LYS A 85 0.31 10.50 1.55
N LEU A 86 0.28 10.11 2.81
CA LEU A 86 -0.73 10.49 3.78
C LEU A 86 -0.07 11.40 4.81
N ASP A 87 -0.43 12.68 4.78
CA ASP A 87 0.24 13.73 5.54
C ASP A 87 1.75 13.75 5.24
N ASP A 88 2.59 13.39 6.22
CA ASP A 88 4.05 13.32 6.09
C ASP A 88 4.57 11.86 5.95
N GLU A 89 3.68 10.87 5.91
CA GLU A 89 4.02 9.45 5.83
C GLU A 89 3.82 8.89 4.41
N THR A 90 4.74 8.04 3.97
CA THR A 90 4.57 7.25 2.73
C THR A 90 4.07 5.86 3.10
N VAL A 91 2.87 5.52 2.65
CA VAL A 91 2.22 4.23 2.94
C VAL A 91 2.12 3.42 1.65
N ASN A 92 2.49 2.15 1.72
CA ASN A 92 2.40 1.20 0.60
C ASN A 92 1.26 0.20 0.85
N TYR A 93 0.33 0.13 -0.09
CA TYR A 93 -0.77 -0.82 -0.09
C TYR A 93 -0.48 -1.92 -1.11
N ARG A 94 -0.35 -3.15 -0.61
CA ARG A 94 -0.06 -4.32 -1.41
C ARG A 94 -1.33 -4.78 -2.16
N ASP A 95 -1.16 -5.18 -3.41
CA ASP A 95 -2.28 -5.69 -4.21
C ASP A 95 -2.49 -7.20 -4.06
N TYR A 96 -3.64 -7.68 -4.52
CA TYR A 96 -4.03 -9.08 -4.41
C TYR A 96 -4.65 -9.60 -5.72
N ASN A 97 -4.55 -10.90 -5.89
CA ASN A 97 -5.18 -11.67 -6.97
C ASN A 97 -6.23 -12.61 -6.38
N LEU A 98 -7.22 -13.01 -7.18
CA LEU A 98 -8.24 -14.01 -6.82
C LEU A 98 -8.19 -15.19 -7.75
N ASP A 99 -8.08 -16.40 -7.21
CA ASP A 99 -8.49 -17.61 -7.93
C ASP A 99 -9.89 -18.00 -7.47
N ILE A 100 -10.82 -18.16 -8.40
CA ILE A 100 -12.22 -18.49 -8.17
C ILE A 100 -12.53 -19.80 -8.88
N GLU A 101 -13.04 -20.78 -8.13
CA GLU A 101 -13.63 -22.00 -8.64
C GLU A 101 -15.08 -22.09 -8.17
N VAL A 102 -16.01 -22.33 -9.10
CA VAL A 102 -17.40 -22.63 -8.78
C VAL A 102 -17.72 -24.02 -9.26
N ILE A 103 -18.23 -24.84 -8.37
CA ILE A 103 -18.70 -26.20 -8.62
C ILE A 103 -20.20 -26.25 -8.42
N LYS A 104 -20.90 -26.94 -9.30
CA LYS A 104 -22.34 -27.18 -9.22
C LYS A 104 -22.60 -28.63 -9.58
N ASP A 105 -23.30 -29.35 -8.71
CA ASP A 105 -23.66 -30.76 -8.92
C ASP A 105 -22.43 -31.64 -9.26
N ASP A 106 -21.36 -31.42 -8.49
CA ASP A 106 -20.04 -32.08 -8.60
C ASP A 106 -19.23 -31.79 -9.88
N GLU A 107 -19.67 -30.84 -10.72
CA GLU A 107 -18.96 -30.36 -11.90
C GLU A 107 -18.42 -28.94 -11.72
N SER A 108 -17.16 -28.70 -12.11
CA SER A 108 -16.58 -27.35 -12.12
C SER A 108 -17.17 -26.55 -13.27
N ILE A 109 -17.98 -25.54 -12.94
CA ILE A 109 -18.74 -24.73 -13.90
C ILE A 109 -18.04 -23.41 -14.24
N LEU A 110 -17.13 -22.95 -13.38
CA LEU A 110 -16.35 -21.74 -13.57
C LEU A 110 -14.99 -21.87 -12.91
N TYR A 111 -13.94 -21.50 -13.64
CA TYR A 111 -12.59 -21.32 -13.09
C TYR A 111 -12.01 -20.03 -13.67
N LEU A 112 -11.66 -19.08 -12.80
CA LEU A 112 -11.12 -17.77 -13.19
C LEU A 112 -9.97 -17.37 -12.26
N THR A 113 -8.96 -16.73 -12.82
CA THR A 113 -7.97 -15.97 -12.06
C THR A 113 -8.15 -14.49 -12.38
N ILE A 114 -8.53 -13.70 -11.38
CA ILE A 114 -8.72 -12.26 -11.48
C ILE A 114 -7.50 -11.56 -10.92
N ASN A 115 -6.90 -10.74 -11.77
CA ASN A 115 -5.86 -9.78 -11.46
C ASN A 115 -6.24 -8.46 -12.17
N LYS A 116 -5.50 -7.38 -11.93
CA LYS A 116 -5.78 -6.08 -12.55
C LYS A 116 -5.81 -6.06 -14.08
N SER A 117 -5.17 -7.01 -14.75
CA SER A 117 -5.16 -7.08 -16.22
C SER A 117 -6.28 -7.97 -16.78
N HIS A 118 -7.14 -8.52 -15.94
CA HIS A 118 -8.23 -9.40 -16.39
C HIS A 118 -9.29 -8.61 -17.16
N GLN A 119 -9.76 -9.17 -18.28
CA GLN A 119 -10.75 -8.56 -19.19
C GLN A 119 -12.09 -8.17 -18.55
N ILE A 120 -12.41 -8.73 -17.37
CA ILE A 120 -13.64 -8.39 -16.63
C ILE A 120 -13.73 -6.89 -16.31
N HIS A 121 -12.58 -6.23 -16.20
CA HIS A 121 -12.47 -4.82 -15.90
C HIS A 121 -12.86 -3.91 -17.07
N GLU A 122 -13.06 -4.43 -18.28
CA GLU A 122 -13.62 -3.66 -19.41
C GLU A 122 -15.02 -3.12 -19.12
N GLN A 123 -15.72 -3.72 -18.15
CA GLN A 123 -17.05 -3.27 -17.72
C GLN A 123 -17.02 -2.13 -16.70
N LEU A 124 -15.84 -1.75 -16.21
CA LEU A 124 -15.69 -0.59 -15.35
C LEU A 124 -16.09 0.69 -16.11
N ARG A 125 -16.57 1.68 -15.35
CA ARG A 125 -16.99 2.96 -15.93
C ARG A 125 -15.81 3.59 -16.67
N ALA A 126 -16.10 4.24 -17.80
CA ALA A 126 -15.09 5.00 -18.53
C ALA A 126 -14.41 6.02 -17.60
N GLY A 127 -13.08 5.98 -17.54
CA GLY A 127 -12.27 6.84 -16.68
C GLY A 127 -11.87 6.25 -15.33
N VAL A 128 -12.26 5.01 -15.00
CA VAL A 128 -11.67 4.29 -13.87
C VAL A 128 -10.27 3.82 -14.27
N ASP A 129 -9.26 4.30 -13.54
CA ASP A 129 -7.90 3.80 -13.62
C ASP A 129 -7.65 2.84 -12.45
N LEU A 130 -7.57 1.53 -12.72
CA LEU A 130 -7.33 0.53 -11.70
C LEU A 130 -5.94 0.63 -11.07
N ASP A 131 -4.99 1.33 -11.67
CA ASP A 131 -3.67 1.50 -11.07
C ASP A 131 -3.73 2.32 -9.76
N GLU A 132 -4.80 3.12 -9.57
CA GLU A 132 -5.07 3.85 -8.33
C GLU A 132 -5.78 3.01 -7.26
N TYR A 133 -6.20 1.78 -7.56
CA TYR A 133 -6.96 0.92 -6.66
C TYR A 133 -6.25 -0.40 -6.39
N TYR A 134 -6.31 -0.92 -5.16
CA TYR A 134 -5.86 -2.29 -4.89
C TYR A 134 -7.06 -3.17 -4.55
N LEU A 135 -6.97 -4.46 -4.84
CA LEU A 135 -7.97 -5.43 -4.42
C LEU A 135 -7.91 -5.56 -2.89
N ARG A 136 -8.97 -5.10 -2.21
CA ARG A 136 -9.01 -5.00 -0.76
C ARG A 136 -9.59 -6.23 -0.08
N ASP A 137 -10.72 -6.72 -0.59
CA ASP A 137 -11.41 -7.87 -0.02
C ASP A 137 -12.36 -8.52 -1.04
N PHE A 138 -12.87 -9.69 -0.68
CA PHE A 138 -13.93 -10.39 -1.39
C PHE A 138 -14.92 -11.01 -0.39
N TRP A 139 -16.15 -11.21 -0.84
CA TRP A 139 -17.16 -11.98 -0.12
C TRP A 139 -18.08 -12.72 -1.09
N ILE A 140 -18.82 -13.69 -0.56
CA ILE A 140 -19.76 -14.52 -1.33
C ILE A 140 -21.13 -14.35 -0.69
N ALA A 141 -22.14 -14.02 -1.48
CA ALA A 141 -23.50 -13.85 -0.99
C ALA A 141 -24.56 -14.32 -2.01
N LYS A 142 -25.75 -14.65 -1.51
CA LYS A 142 -26.92 -15.05 -2.30
C LYS A 142 -28.00 -13.98 -2.21
N ASP A 143 -27.66 -12.76 -2.61
CA ASP A 143 -28.48 -11.55 -2.46
C ASP A 143 -28.74 -10.81 -3.78
N ASN A 144 -28.28 -11.36 -4.91
CA ASN A 144 -28.58 -10.79 -6.22
C ASN A 144 -30.09 -10.71 -6.48
N LYS A 145 -30.56 -9.51 -6.86
CA LYS A 145 -31.99 -9.22 -7.06
C LYS A 145 -32.64 -10.05 -8.16
N TYR A 146 -31.91 -10.33 -9.23
CA TYR A 146 -32.40 -11.02 -10.44
C TYR A 146 -32.10 -12.52 -10.41
N HIS A 147 -30.97 -12.92 -9.80
CA HIS A 147 -30.49 -14.30 -9.76
C HIS A 147 -30.39 -14.84 -8.33
N LYS A 148 -31.50 -14.80 -7.58
CA LYS A 148 -31.56 -15.16 -6.14
C LYS A 148 -31.09 -16.57 -5.77
N ASN A 149 -30.98 -17.48 -6.75
CA ASN A 149 -30.56 -18.86 -6.54
C ASN A 149 -29.11 -19.12 -7.01
N ILE A 150 -28.38 -18.08 -7.40
CA ILE A 150 -26.99 -18.18 -7.85
C ILE A 150 -26.14 -17.38 -6.85
N PRO A 151 -25.12 -17.97 -6.24
CA PRO A 151 -24.23 -17.21 -5.37
C PRO A 151 -23.40 -16.22 -6.18
N GLY A 152 -23.43 -14.95 -5.80
CA GLY A 152 -22.55 -13.92 -6.32
C GLY A 152 -21.21 -13.94 -5.59
N ILE A 153 -20.13 -13.79 -6.34
CA ILE A 153 -18.80 -13.52 -5.82
C ILE A 153 -18.54 -12.03 -6.00
N TYR A 154 -18.38 -11.33 -4.89
CA TYR A 154 -18.14 -9.89 -4.86
C TYR A 154 -16.70 -9.63 -4.47
N PHE A 155 -16.08 -8.64 -5.10
CA PHE A 155 -14.74 -8.21 -4.76
C PHE A 155 -14.64 -6.69 -4.89
N GLU A 156 -13.88 -6.11 -3.98
CA GLU A 156 -13.79 -4.67 -3.80
C GLU A 156 -12.39 -4.18 -4.13
N TYR A 157 -12.34 -3.23 -5.05
CA TYR A 157 -11.18 -2.38 -5.30
C TYR A 157 -11.32 -1.11 -4.48
N TYR A 158 -10.28 -0.73 -3.75
CA TYR A 158 -10.26 0.49 -2.96
C TYR A 158 -9.09 1.39 -3.38
N SER A 159 -9.36 2.67 -3.60
CA SER A 159 -8.31 3.66 -3.84
C SER A 159 -7.96 4.37 -2.53
N PRO A 160 -6.73 4.19 -2.01
CA PRO A 160 -6.27 4.91 -0.83
C PRO A 160 -6.12 6.42 -1.08
N THR A 161 -6.00 6.85 -2.34
CA THR A 161 -5.83 8.26 -2.74
C THR A 161 -7.16 9.01 -2.69
N SER A 162 -8.18 8.51 -3.39
CA SER A 162 -9.50 9.15 -3.52
C SER A 162 -10.51 8.66 -2.48
N LYS A 163 -10.19 7.61 -1.71
CA LYS A 163 -11.00 7.03 -0.62
C LYS A 163 -12.35 6.46 -1.08
N ASP A 164 -12.41 6.09 -2.34
CA ASP A 164 -13.53 5.48 -3.03
C ASP A 164 -13.32 3.98 -3.24
N SER A 165 -14.44 3.27 -3.37
CA SER A 165 -14.50 1.84 -3.55
C SER A 165 -15.30 1.49 -4.79
N ILE A 166 -14.85 0.48 -5.52
CA ILE A 166 -15.54 -0.12 -6.65
C ILE A 166 -15.77 -1.59 -6.31
N ILE A 167 -17.04 -2.01 -6.30
CA ILE A 167 -17.40 -3.41 -6.10
C ILE A 167 -17.76 -4.00 -7.45
N GLN A 168 -17.14 -5.12 -7.79
CA GLN A 168 -17.50 -5.94 -8.94
C GLN A 168 -18.13 -7.24 -8.44
N GLU A 169 -19.11 -7.72 -9.19
CA GLU A 169 -19.81 -8.98 -8.95
C GLU A 169 -19.53 -9.94 -10.11
N ILE A 170 -19.26 -11.20 -9.80
CA ILE A 170 -19.30 -12.32 -10.74
C ILE A 170 -20.45 -13.23 -10.35
N LEU A 171 -21.32 -13.54 -11.31
CA LEU A 171 -22.34 -14.58 -11.19
C LEU A 171 -21.96 -15.77 -12.09
N PRO A 172 -21.76 -16.97 -11.53
CA PRO A 172 -21.55 -18.19 -12.30
C PRO A 172 -22.87 -18.56 -12.99
N TYR A 173 -23.01 -18.09 -14.22
CA TYR A 173 -24.21 -18.21 -15.03
C TYR A 173 -23.90 -19.12 -16.20
N GLN A 174 -24.59 -20.25 -16.30
CA GLN A 174 -24.44 -21.20 -17.40
C GLN A 174 -25.70 -21.17 -18.25
N GLU A 175 -25.75 -20.23 -19.19
CA GLU A 175 -26.77 -20.25 -20.24
C GLU A 175 -26.07 -20.04 -21.58
N TYR A 176 -26.28 -20.96 -22.52
CA TYR A 176 -25.57 -21.01 -23.80
C TYR A 176 -24.04 -21.09 -23.62
N ASP A 177 -23.27 -20.26 -24.34
CA ASP A 177 -21.80 -20.20 -24.29
C ASP A 177 -21.27 -19.23 -23.22
N VAL A 178 -22.15 -18.58 -22.45
CA VAL A 178 -21.76 -17.64 -21.39
C VAL A 178 -21.51 -18.44 -20.11
N LYS A 179 -20.31 -18.26 -19.52
CA LYS A 179 -19.89 -18.95 -18.29
C LYS A 179 -20.12 -18.13 -17.02
N TYR A 180 -20.19 -16.81 -17.17
CA TYR A 180 -20.45 -15.90 -16.06
C TYR A 180 -21.01 -14.57 -16.56
N MET A 181 -21.75 -13.90 -15.68
CA MET A 181 -22.12 -12.50 -15.83
C MET A 181 -21.31 -11.67 -14.84
N THR A 182 -21.08 -10.42 -15.18
CA THR A 182 -20.42 -9.46 -14.30
C THR A 182 -21.22 -8.17 -14.23
N SER A 183 -21.14 -7.50 -13.09
CA SER A 183 -21.78 -6.22 -12.83
C SER A 183 -20.90 -5.35 -11.93
N VAL A 184 -21.01 -4.03 -12.08
CA VAL A 184 -20.30 -3.06 -11.23
C VAL A 184 -21.31 -2.43 -10.28
N ILE A 185 -21.12 -2.65 -8.99
CA ILE A 185 -21.93 -2.12 -7.89
C ILE A 185 -21.13 -0.95 -7.31
N THR A 186 -21.28 0.22 -7.92
CA THR A 186 -20.68 1.45 -7.39
C THR A 186 -21.61 2.04 -6.34
N ASN A 187 -21.06 2.45 -5.20
CA ASN A 187 -21.75 3.33 -4.25
C ASN A 187 -21.89 4.74 -4.83
#